data_AF-A0A5J4PTX2-F1
#
_entry.id   AF-A0A5J4PTX2-F1
#
_cell.length_a   1.000
_cell.length_b   1.000
_cell.length_c   1.000
_cell.angle_alpha   90.00
_cell.angle_beta   90.00
_cell.angle_gamma   90.00
#
_symmetry.space_group_name_H-M   'P 1'
#
loop_
_entity.id
_entity.type
_entity.pdbx_description
1 polymer ?
#
loop_
_entity_poly.entity_id
_entity_poly.type
_entity_poly.pdbx_seq_one_letter_code
_entity_poly.pdbx_strand_id
1 'polypeptide(L)'
;MNIKRNIIFSLESRKKNGKPTVVNVPIRMRVMYAGQRIEFTTGYRIDAAKWDEAAQRVKNGCTNKLKQNASQINNDLSKYYADIQTIFKEFEIVETIPIPQQVKTAFNEKQKGKSIDTLKHPFFEMFDDFVKERGAKNDWTFSTYEKFASVKNHLLAFDKDIQFNDWNEFRLTNYVNYLRAEKKMRNSTIDNQLDFLRWFLRWAVEKGYSENRAFDAFKPKLKTTQKKVIFLTWEELNRLREYPIPESKKYLERVRDVFLFCCFTGLRYSDVFNLRCSDVKSGHIEVTTVKTADSLTIELNNHSKTILDKYKEADSSSNCDKIIIKMRKRF
;
A
#
# COMPACT_ATOMS: atom_id res chain seq x y z
N MET A 1 -27.67 24.50 -21.07
CA MET A 1 -28.40 24.96 -19.86
C MET A 1 -27.74 26.20 -19.22
N ASN A 2 -28.46 27.10 -18.52
CA ASN A 2 -27.87 28.24 -17.75
C ASN A 2 -28.29 28.17 -16.28
N ILE A 3 -27.31 28.12 -15.36
CA ILE A 3 -27.53 28.04 -13.92
C ILE A 3 -27.42 29.44 -13.31
N LYS A 4 -28.57 30.08 -13.10
CA LYS A 4 -28.65 31.37 -12.37
C LYS A 4 -28.09 31.21 -10.96
N ARG A 5 -27.17 32.11 -10.61
CA ARG A 5 -26.40 32.06 -9.36
C ARG A 5 -26.10 33.46 -8.83
N ASN A 6 -26.10 33.61 -7.52
CA ASN A 6 -25.73 34.82 -6.80
C ASN A 6 -24.57 34.53 -5.85
N ILE A 7 -23.48 35.29 -5.97
CA ILE A 7 -22.25 35.14 -5.17
C ILE A 7 -22.06 36.43 -4.39
N ILE A 8 -22.01 36.34 -3.06
CA ILE A 8 -21.94 37.49 -2.15
C ILE A 8 -20.78 37.28 -1.18
N PHE A 9 -19.92 38.28 -1.02
CA PHE A 9 -18.99 38.35 0.09
C PHE A 9 -19.56 39.22 1.21
N SER A 10 -19.52 38.72 2.45
CA SER A 10 -20.02 39.44 3.61
C SER A 10 -19.24 39.06 4.86
N LEU A 11 -19.22 39.94 5.86
CA LEU A 11 -18.66 39.61 7.17
C LEU A 11 -19.58 38.68 7.96
N GLU A 12 -18.98 37.79 8.74
CA GLU A 12 -19.75 36.90 9.61
C GLU A 12 -20.35 37.67 10.81
N SER A 13 -21.68 37.68 10.90
CA SER A 13 -22.41 38.32 12.00
C SER A 13 -22.46 37.44 13.26
N ARG A 14 -21.32 37.25 13.95
CA ARG A 14 -21.31 36.59 15.28
C ARG A 14 -21.63 37.59 16.39
N LYS A 15 -22.58 37.25 17.26
CA LYS A 15 -22.83 37.95 18.52
C LYS A 15 -22.05 37.27 19.64
N LYS A 16 -21.25 38.03 20.40
CA LYS A 16 -20.65 37.57 21.66
C LYS A 16 -21.24 38.43 22.78
N ASN A 17 -21.91 37.81 23.75
CA ASN A 17 -22.64 38.49 24.82
C ASN A 17 -23.66 39.54 24.29
N GLY A 18 -24.43 39.18 23.26
CA GLY A 18 -25.45 40.05 22.66
C GLY A 18 -24.93 41.18 21.76
N LYS A 19 -23.62 41.46 21.76
CA LYS A 19 -23.00 42.50 20.92
C LYS A 19 -22.36 41.92 19.65
N PRO A 20 -22.50 42.58 18.48
CA PRO A 20 -21.82 42.15 17.26
C PRO A 20 -20.30 42.16 17.43
N THR A 21 -19.64 41.12 16.92
CA THR A 21 -18.18 41.08 16.87
C THR A 21 -17.74 41.96 15.70
N VAL A 22 -17.03 43.05 16.00
CA VAL A 22 -16.62 44.06 15.00
C VAL A 22 -15.12 44.06 14.72
N VAL A 23 -14.33 43.35 15.53
CA VAL A 23 -12.87 43.25 15.39
C VAL A 23 -12.49 41.88 14.83
N ASN A 24 -11.60 41.87 13.83
CA ASN A 24 -11.05 40.66 13.22
C ASN A 24 -12.14 39.63 12.83
N VAL A 25 -13.14 40.10 12.10
CA VAL A 25 -14.33 39.34 11.68
C VAL A 25 -14.01 38.57 10.39
N PRO A 26 -14.35 37.28 10.28
CA PRO A 26 -14.06 36.51 9.08
C PRO A 26 -14.96 36.94 7.93
N ILE A 27 -14.37 37.02 6.74
CA ILE A 27 -15.06 37.23 5.48
C ILE A 27 -15.55 35.88 4.99
N ARG A 28 -16.81 35.80 4.56
CA ARG A 28 -17.43 34.60 3.99
C ARG A 28 -17.86 34.87 2.56
N MET A 29 -17.80 33.84 1.74
CA MET A 29 -18.39 33.83 0.41
C MET A 29 -19.65 32.95 0.46
N ARG A 30 -20.78 33.51 0.04
CA ARG A 30 -22.07 32.82 -0.04
C ARG A 30 -22.45 32.64 -1.50
N VAL A 31 -22.77 31.42 -1.89
CA VAL A 31 -23.22 31.08 -3.25
C VAL A 31 -24.64 30.55 -3.17
N MET A 32 -25.56 31.17 -3.89
CA MET A 32 -26.97 30.78 -3.96
C MET A 32 -27.36 30.46 -5.39
N TYR A 33 -27.92 29.28 -5.62
CA TYR A 33 -28.35 28.82 -6.95
C TYR A 33 -29.42 27.74 -6.78
N ALA A 34 -30.40 27.66 -7.69
CA ALA A 34 -31.43 26.61 -7.68
C ALA A 34 -32.09 26.34 -6.29
N GLY A 35 -32.31 27.38 -5.48
CA GLY A 35 -32.85 27.27 -4.11
C GLY A 35 -31.85 26.75 -3.05
N GLN A 36 -30.63 26.38 -3.46
CA GLN A 36 -29.55 25.93 -2.58
C GLN A 36 -28.68 27.10 -2.12
N ARG A 37 -28.16 26.99 -0.90
CA ARG A 37 -27.21 27.96 -0.31
C ARG A 37 -25.96 27.26 0.17
N ILE A 38 -24.80 27.75 -0.29
CA ILE A 38 -23.48 27.29 0.12
C ILE A 38 -22.73 28.43 0.78
N GLU A 39 -22.04 28.13 1.88
CA GLU A 39 -21.09 29.05 2.50
C GLU A 39 -19.67 28.50 2.43
N PHE A 40 -18.75 29.38 2.05
CA PHE A 40 -17.31 29.16 1.99
C PHE A 40 -16.60 30.13 2.92
N THR A 41 -15.57 29.65 3.61
CA THR A 41 -14.63 30.50 4.35
C THR A 41 -13.55 30.99 3.41
N THR A 42 -13.29 32.29 3.36
CA THR A 42 -12.23 32.84 2.48
C THR A 42 -10.84 32.79 3.12
N GLY A 43 -10.73 32.36 4.38
CA GLY A 43 -9.49 32.42 5.17
C GLY A 43 -9.14 33.83 5.68
N TYR A 44 -9.73 34.87 5.09
CA TYR A 44 -9.47 36.26 5.45
C TYR A 44 -10.36 36.76 6.59
N ARG A 45 -9.79 37.65 7.40
CA ARG A 45 -10.47 38.33 8.49
C ARG A 45 -10.14 39.80 8.46
N ILE A 46 -11.09 40.66 8.79
CA ILE A 46 -10.93 42.12 8.78
C ILE A 46 -11.82 42.77 9.84
N ASP A 47 -11.43 43.95 10.32
CA ASP A 47 -12.31 44.74 11.20
C ASP A 47 -13.49 45.28 10.39
N ALA A 48 -14.69 45.28 11.00
CA ALA A 48 -15.92 45.69 10.32
C ALA A 48 -15.85 47.12 9.77
N ALA A 49 -15.15 48.03 10.45
CA ALA A 49 -14.97 49.41 10.00
C ALA A 49 -14.16 49.53 8.68
N LYS A 50 -13.32 48.54 8.38
CA LYS A 50 -12.43 48.48 7.20
C LYS A 50 -13.05 47.71 6.03
N TRP A 51 -14.28 47.20 6.19
CA TRP A 51 -15.05 46.54 5.14
C TRP A 51 -16.06 47.51 4.53
N ASP A 52 -16.25 47.41 3.22
CA ASP A 52 -17.29 48.10 2.46
C ASP A 52 -18.35 47.06 2.06
N GLU A 53 -19.52 47.14 2.68
CA GLU A 53 -20.61 46.18 2.46
C GLU A 53 -21.24 46.34 1.08
N ALA A 54 -21.31 47.57 0.54
CA ALA A 54 -21.88 47.83 -0.77
C ALA A 54 -20.95 47.33 -1.88
N ALA A 55 -19.64 47.57 -1.73
CA ALA A 55 -18.63 47.10 -2.66
C ALA A 55 -18.22 45.63 -2.45
N GLN A 56 -18.61 45.02 -1.33
CA GLN A 56 -18.21 43.69 -0.87
C GLN A 56 -16.68 43.50 -0.87
N ARG A 57 -15.95 44.52 -0.40
CA ARG A 57 -14.48 44.60 -0.46
C ARG A 57 -13.90 45.24 0.79
N VAL A 58 -12.60 45.01 1.02
CA VAL A 58 -11.83 45.76 2.03
C VAL A 58 -11.53 47.15 1.48
N LYS A 59 -11.74 48.20 2.30
CA LYS A 59 -11.47 49.60 1.96
C LYS A 59 -9.98 49.81 1.63
N ASN A 60 -9.70 50.66 0.64
CA ASN A 60 -8.34 50.96 0.20
C ASN A 60 -7.49 51.51 1.36
N GLY A 61 -6.18 51.20 1.35
CA GLY A 61 -5.24 51.62 2.39
C GLY A 61 -5.34 50.86 3.72
N CYS A 62 -6.28 49.93 3.87
CA CYS A 62 -6.43 49.13 5.10
C CYS A 62 -5.56 47.88 5.10
N THR A 63 -5.22 47.41 6.31
CA THR A 63 -4.57 46.12 6.56
C THR A 63 -5.34 45.32 7.61
N ASN A 64 -5.27 43.99 7.50
CA ASN A 64 -5.80 43.09 8.53
C ASN A 64 -4.81 42.88 9.68
N LYS A 65 -5.22 42.10 10.70
CA LYS A 65 -4.37 41.78 11.86
C LYS A 65 -3.05 41.09 11.50
N LEU A 66 -3.00 40.37 10.37
CA LEU A 66 -1.82 39.69 9.86
C LEU A 66 -0.99 40.57 8.91
N LYS A 67 -1.27 41.87 8.84
CA LYS A 67 -0.61 42.86 7.96
C LYS A 67 -0.77 42.59 6.45
N GLN A 68 -1.76 41.79 6.05
CA GLN A 68 -2.12 41.65 4.63
C GLN A 68 -2.89 42.90 4.19
N ASN A 69 -2.53 43.46 3.04
CA ASN A 69 -3.10 44.71 2.54
C ASN A 69 -4.42 44.49 1.79
N ALA A 70 -5.24 45.54 1.72
CA ALA A 70 -6.56 45.51 1.07
C ALA A 70 -6.51 45.03 -0.40
N SER A 71 -5.48 45.41 -1.16
CA SER A 71 -5.33 44.99 -2.56
C SER A 71 -5.15 43.47 -2.68
N GLN A 72 -4.26 42.88 -1.88
CA GLN A 72 -4.05 41.43 -1.83
C GLN A 72 -5.33 40.68 -1.48
N ILE A 73 -6.02 41.10 -0.42
CA ILE A 73 -7.27 40.45 0.01
C ILE A 73 -8.32 40.55 -1.10
N ASN A 74 -8.53 41.74 -1.66
CA ASN A 74 -9.54 41.98 -2.69
C ASN A 74 -9.25 41.25 -4.01
N ASN A 75 -7.98 41.06 -4.37
CA ASN A 75 -7.58 40.27 -5.52
C ASN A 75 -7.95 38.79 -5.33
N ASP A 76 -7.68 38.24 -4.15
CA ASP A 76 -8.04 36.85 -3.85
C ASP A 76 -9.55 36.62 -3.79
N LEU A 77 -10.32 37.56 -3.21
CA LEU A 77 -11.78 37.50 -3.27
C LEU A 77 -12.30 37.53 -4.72
N SER A 78 -11.67 38.34 -5.59
CA SER A 78 -12.02 38.40 -7.01
C SER A 78 -11.69 37.09 -7.73
N LYS A 79 -10.58 36.42 -7.35
CA LYS A 79 -10.22 35.09 -7.85
C LYS A 79 -11.24 34.03 -7.43
N TYR A 80 -11.64 34.01 -6.16
CA TYR A 80 -12.65 33.07 -5.66
C TYR A 80 -13.98 33.21 -6.40
N TYR A 81 -14.39 34.45 -6.70
CA TYR A 81 -15.57 34.72 -7.52
C TYR A 81 -15.43 34.10 -8.92
N ALA A 82 -14.30 34.32 -9.60
CA ALA A 82 -14.04 33.76 -10.93
C ALA A 82 -13.98 32.22 -10.95
N ASP A 83 -13.43 31.60 -9.91
CA ASP A 83 -13.34 30.15 -9.80
C ASP A 83 -14.73 29.51 -9.70
N ILE A 84 -15.62 30.06 -8.86
CA ILE A 84 -17.01 29.62 -8.77
C ILE A 84 -17.72 29.79 -10.12
N GLN A 85 -17.54 30.92 -10.79
CA GLN A 85 -18.13 31.14 -12.11
C GLN A 85 -17.70 30.07 -13.13
N THR A 86 -16.42 29.68 -13.09
CA THR A 86 -15.88 28.66 -13.98
C THR A 86 -16.44 27.26 -13.65
N ILE A 87 -16.56 26.92 -12.37
CA ILE A 87 -17.15 25.64 -11.93
C ILE A 87 -18.59 25.48 -12.43
N PHE A 88 -19.41 26.52 -12.27
CA PHE A 88 -20.78 26.43 -12.77
C PHE A 88 -20.84 26.35 -14.30
N LYS A 89 -19.91 26.98 -15.02
CA LYS A 89 -19.81 26.84 -16.48
C LYS A 89 -19.53 25.39 -16.90
N GLU A 90 -18.69 24.67 -16.15
CA GLU A 90 -18.41 23.25 -16.41
C GLU A 90 -19.69 22.40 -16.25
N PHE A 91 -20.50 22.65 -15.21
CA PHE A 91 -21.78 21.98 -15.00
C PHE A 91 -22.86 22.35 -16.04
N GLU A 92 -22.83 23.57 -16.56
CA GLU A 92 -23.70 24.01 -17.66
C GLU A 92 -23.40 23.28 -18.97
N ILE A 93 -22.13 22.95 -19.24
CA ILE A 93 -21.70 22.20 -20.44
C ILE A 93 -22.20 20.76 -20.40
N VAL A 94 -22.14 20.11 -19.23
CA VAL A 94 -22.64 18.72 -19.04
C VAL A 94 -24.13 18.68 -18.69
N GLU A 95 -24.83 19.80 -18.84
CA GLU A 95 -26.28 19.96 -18.64
C GLU A 95 -26.81 19.39 -17.31
N THR A 96 -26.02 19.50 -16.24
CA THR A 96 -26.35 18.93 -14.92
C THR A 96 -26.38 20.01 -13.85
N ILE A 97 -27.41 20.02 -12.99
CA ILE A 97 -27.47 20.93 -11.83
C ILE A 97 -26.69 20.28 -10.68
N PRO A 98 -25.58 20.88 -10.21
CA PRO A 98 -24.74 20.25 -9.21
C PRO A 98 -25.38 20.31 -7.82
N ILE A 99 -25.23 19.26 -7.02
CA ILE A 99 -25.57 19.31 -5.60
C ILE A 99 -24.53 20.14 -4.83
N PRO A 100 -24.88 20.75 -3.68
CA PRO A 100 -23.98 21.63 -2.94
C PRO A 100 -22.59 21.07 -2.64
N GLN A 101 -22.52 19.76 -2.39
CA GLN A 101 -21.27 19.07 -2.09
C GLN A 101 -20.33 19.01 -3.30
N GLN A 102 -20.86 18.85 -4.53
CA GLN A 102 -20.05 18.85 -5.75
C GLN A 102 -19.41 20.21 -6.00
N VAL A 103 -20.16 21.30 -5.81
CA VAL A 103 -19.64 22.67 -5.95
C VAL A 103 -18.57 22.95 -4.89
N LYS A 104 -18.77 22.47 -3.65
CA LYS A 104 -17.74 22.58 -2.59
C LYS A 104 -16.46 21.83 -2.96
N THR A 105 -16.59 20.60 -3.42
CA THR A 105 -15.44 19.78 -3.84
C THR A 105 -14.68 20.44 -4.97
N ALA A 106 -15.34 20.82 -6.07
CA ALA A 106 -14.71 21.46 -7.21
C ALA A 106 -14.05 22.81 -6.86
N PHE A 107 -14.66 23.59 -5.98
CA PHE A 107 -14.07 24.85 -5.50
C PHE A 107 -12.82 24.61 -4.67
N ASN A 108 -12.86 23.65 -3.75
CA ASN A 108 -11.68 23.28 -2.97
C ASN A 108 -10.56 22.76 -3.88
N GLU A 109 -10.87 21.96 -4.91
CA GLU A 109 -9.90 21.49 -5.90
C GLU A 109 -9.23 22.63 -6.69
N LYS A 110 -9.97 23.68 -7.06
CA LYS A 110 -9.41 24.87 -7.74
C LYS A 110 -8.59 25.76 -6.82
N GLN A 111 -8.99 25.92 -5.55
CA GLN A 111 -8.21 26.68 -4.57
C GLN A 111 -6.87 26.00 -4.22
N LYS A 112 -6.78 24.69 -4.43
CA LYS A 112 -5.56 23.88 -4.32
C LYS A 112 -4.65 23.96 -5.56
N GLY A 113 -4.73 24.98 -6.41
CA GLY A 113 -4.07 25.02 -7.72
C GLY A 113 -2.68 24.37 -7.75
N LYS A 114 -2.55 23.19 -8.39
CA LYS A 114 -1.32 22.35 -8.44
C LYS A 114 -0.48 22.38 -7.15
N SER A 115 -1.13 22.42 -5.99
CA SER A 115 -0.52 22.13 -4.71
C SER A 115 -1.12 20.80 -4.26
N ILE A 116 -0.21 19.84 -4.08
CA ILE A 116 -0.43 18.51 -3.52
C ILE A 116 -1.04 18.70 -2.13
N ASP A 117 -2.33 18.95 -2.06
CA ASP A 117 -3.05 18.94 -0.80
C ASP A 117 -3.65 17.55 -0.69
N THR A 118 -2.80 16.64 -0.21
CA THR A 118 -3.14 15.58 0.72
C THR A 118 -4.64 15.58 1.03
N LEU A 119 -5.40 14.86 0.21
CA LEU A 119 -6.34 13.93 0.81
C LEU A 119 -5.53 13.27 1.92
N LYS A 120 -5.94 13.45 3.17
CA LYS A 120 -5.43 12.64 4.28
C LYS A 120 -5.83 11.21 3.98
N HIS A 121 -5.16 10.61 3.02
CA HIS A 121 -5.12 9.21 2.75
C HIS A 121 -4.10 8.71 3.74
N PRO A 122 -4.55 8.17 4.89
CA PRO A 122 -3.62 7.71 5.89
C PRO A 122 -2.70 6.71 5.20
N PHE A 123 -1.39 6.94 5.28
CA PHE A 123 -0.38 6.20 4.52
C PHE A 123 -0.58 4.68 4.62
N PHE A 124 -0.95 4.22 5.81
CA PHE A 124 -1.20 2.82 6.10
C PHE A 124 -2.53 2.27 5.58
N GLU A 125 -3.56 3.10 5.42
CA GLU A 125 -4.80 2.68 4.75
C GLU A 125 -4.55 2.48 3.25
N MET A 126 -3.79 3.38 2.64
CA MET A 126 -3.38 3.22 1.24
C MET A 126 -2.43 2.05 1.03
N PHE A 127 -1.62 1.73 2.04
CA PHE A 127 -0.81 0.51 2.03
C PHE A 127 -1.71 -0.72 2.00
N ASP A 128 -2.80 -0.74 2.77
CA ASP A 128 -3.76 -1.86 2.73
C ASP A 128 -4.47 -1.96 1.38
N ASP A 129 -4.85 -0.83 0.78
CA ASP A 129 -5.46 -0.80 -0.55
C ASP A 129 -4.48 -1.25 -1.64
N PHE A 130 -3.21 -0.87 -1.55
CA PHE A 130 -2.15 -1.38 -2.40
C PHE A 130 -2.04 -2.90 -2.30
N VAL A 131 -2.01 -3.45 -1.08
CA VAL A 131 -1.91 -4.90 -0.85
C VAL A 131 -3.12 -5.62 -1.41
N LYS A 132 -4.34 -5.08 -1.23
CA LYS A 132 -5.57 -5.66 -1.80
C LYS A 132 -5.56 -5.62 -3.32
N GLU A 133 -5.29 -4.46 -3.91
CA GLU A 133 -5.33 -4.28 -5.36
C GLU A 133 -4.25 -5.11 -6.05
N ARG A 134 -2.98 -4.98 -5.62
CA ARG A 134 -1.86 -5.71 -6.23
C ARG A 134 -1.90 -7.20 -5.88
N GLY A 135 -2.42 -7.56 -4.72
CA GLY A 135 -2.65 -8.95 -4.34
C GLY A 135 -3.65 -9.65 -5.26
N ALA A 136 -4.79 -9.04 -5.53
CA ALA A 136 -5.77 -9.57 -6.47
C ALA A 136 -5.25 -9.55 -7.92
N LYS A 137 -4.60 -8.46 -8.34
CA LYS A 137 -4.12 -8.30 -9.72
C LYS A 137 -3.00 -9.27 -10.10
N ASN A 138 -2.12 -9.61 -9.16
CA ASN A 138 -0.95 -10.47 -9.40
C ASN A 138 -1.10 -11.88 -8.82
N ASP A 139 -2.32 -12.28 -8.45
CA ASP A 139 -2.64 -13.59 -7.87
C ASP A 139 -1.68 -14.00 -6.74
N TRP A 140 -1.53 -13.12 -5.74
CA TRP A 140 -0.58 -13.36 -4.66
C TRP A 140 -1.01 -14.53 -3.77
N THR A 141 -0.04 -15.40 -3.46
CA THR A 141 -0.20 -16.41 -2.41
C THR A 141 -0.26 -15.78 -1.01
N PHE A 142 -0.83 -16.50 -0.04
CA PHE A 142 -0.88 -16.10 1.37
C PHE A 142 0.49 -15.68 1.93
N SER A 143 1.56 -16.41 1.57
CA SER A 143 2.93 -16.09 2.00
C SER A 143 3.41 -14.71 1.51
N THR A 144 2.91 -14.25 0.36
CA THR A 144 3.22 -12.88 -0.12
C THR A 144 2.49 -11.83 0.71
N TYR A 145 1.23 -12.07 1.09
CA TYR A 145 0.51 -11.17 2.00
C TYR A 145 1.20 -11.06 3.37
N GLU A 146 1.69 -12.17 3.93
CA GLU A 146 2.46 -12.16 5.18
C GLU A 146 3.73 -11.30 5.10
N LYS A 147 4.42 -11.32 3.95
CA LYS A 147 5.58 -10.45 3.73
C LYS A 147 5.19 -8.98 3.77
N PHE A 148 4.10 -8.58 3.11
CA PHE A 148 3.63 -7.20 3.14
C PHE A 148 3.10 -6.79 4.52
N ALA A 149 2.47 -7.70 5.27
CA ALA A 149 2.11 -7.45 6.66
C ALA A 149 3.35 -7.19 7.53
N SER A 150 4.44 -7.95 7.32
CA SER A 150 5.72 -7.72 7.98
C SER A 150 6.33 -6.36 7.60
N VAL A 151 6.32 -5.98 6.31
CA VAL A 151 6.74 -4.65 5.84
C VAL A 151 5.93 -3.55 6.54
N LYS A 152 4.60 -3.67 6.58
CA LYS A 152 3.72 -2.70 7.26
C LYS A 152 4.06 -2.56 8.74
N ASN A 153 4.28 -3.68 9.43
CA ASN A 153 4.66 -3.68 10.84
C ASN A 153 6.02 -3.01 11.08
N HIS A 154 6.99 -3.20 10.18
CA HIS A 154 8.28 -2.50 10.26
C HIS A 154 8.15 -1.00 10.02
N LEU A 155 7.29 -0.57 9.09
CA LEU A 155 6.99 0.84 8.84
C LEU A 155 6.28 1.47 10.05
N LEU A 156 5.24 0.83 10.60
CA LEU A 156 4.53 1.30 11.80
C LEU A 156 5.44 1.42 13.03
N ALA A 157 6.39 0.48 13.17
CA ALA A 157 7.34 0.50 14.27
C ALA A 157 8.50 1.49 14.06
N PHE A 158 8.73 1.93 12.82
CA PHE A 158 9.66 3.01 12.51
C PHE A 158 9.02 4.36 12.80
N ASP A 159 7.82 4.59 12.27
CA ASP A 159 7.05 5.82 12.47
C ASP A 159 5.56 5.56 12.13
N LYS A 160 4.66 5.96 13.03
CA LYS A 160 3.21 5.76 12.85
C LYS A 160 2.55 6.89 12.08
N ASP A 161 3.19 8.04 12.00
CA ASP A 161 2.65 9.27 11.41
C ASP A 161 3.24 9.55 10.01
N ILE A 162 3.80 8.51 9.36
CA ILE A 162 4.39 8.59 8.02
C ILE A 162 3.42 9.20 7.01
N GLN A 163 3.90 10.19 6.27
CA GLN A 163 3.23 10.76 5.11
C GLN A 163 3.97 10.41 3.81
N PHE A 164 3.27 10.46 2.68
CA PHE A 164 3.89 10.16 1.38
C PHE A 164 5.02 11.12 0.98
N ASN A 165 4.88 12.40 1.31
CA ASN A 165 5.87 13.43 0.98
C ASN A 165 7.12 13.37 1.86
N ASP A 166 7.09 12.55 2.92
CA ASP A 166 8.21 12.44 3.83
C ASP A 166 9.38 11.60 3.28
N TRP A 167 9.13 10.78 2.25
CA TRP A 167 10.09 9.82 1.70
C TRP A 167 11.15 10.47 0.79
N ASN A 168 11.94 11.37 1.36
CA ASN A 168 13.17 11.89 0.76
C ASN A 168 14.38 11.00 1.10
N GLU A 169 15.54 11.31 0.51
CA GLU A 169 16.78 10.55 0.72
C GLU A 169 17.17 10.44 2.21
N PHE A 170 16.98 11.51 2.99
CA PHE A 170 17.27 11.53 4.42
C PHE A 170 16.39 10.53 5.18
N ARG A 171 15.07 10.53 4.94
CA ARG A 171 14.16 9.61 5.63
C ARG A 171 14.36 8.15 5.20
N LEU A 172 14.64 7.91 3.92
CA LEU A 172 14.99 6.59 3.42
C LEU A 172 16.28 6.06 4.06
N THR A 173 17.29 6.92 4.24
CA THR A 173 18.53 6.58 4.94
C THR A 173 18.27 6.25 6.41
N ASN A 174 17.43 7.03 7.10
CA ASN A 174 17.04 6.75 8.48
C ASN A 174 16.27 5.43 8.61
N TYR A 175 15.39 5.13 7.67
CA TYR A 175 14.69 3.85 7.64
C TYR A 175 15.66 2.67 7.45
N VAL A 176 16.65 2.79 6.56
CA VAL A 176 17.72 1.78 6.41
C VAL A 176 18.50 1.59 7.71
N ASN A 177 18.87 2.70 8.38
CA ASN A 177 19.59 2.65 9.64
C ASN A 177 18.76 1.99 10.74
N TYR A 178 17.46 2.28 10.82
CA TYR A 178 16.53 1.62 11.72
C TYR A 178 16.46 0.11 11.49
N LEU A 179 16.27 -0.33 10.24
CA LEU A 179 16.21 -1.76 9.92
C LEU A 179 17.53 -2.48 10.28
N ARG A 180 18.66 -1.79 10.13
CA ARG A 180 19.99 -2.32 10.45
C ARG A 180 20.26 -2.36 11.96
N ALA A 181 20.09 -1.24 12.66
CA ALA A 181 20.49 -1.08 14.05
C ALA A 181 19.45 -1.69 15.02
N GLU A 182 18.17 -1.37 14.81
CA GLU A 182 17.10 -1.76 15.73
C GLU A 182 16.55 -3.15 15.40
N LYS A 183 16.29 -3.43 14.11
CA LYS A 183 15.77 -4.74 13.68
C LYS A 183 16.86 -5.77 13.41
N LYS A 184 18.14 -5.38 13.48
CA LYS A 184 19.31 -6.25 13.27
C LYS A 184 19.19 -7.07 11.97
N MET A 185 18.58 -6.48 10.95
CA MET A 185 18.37 -7.15 9.67
C MET A 185 19.66 -7.25 8.86
N ARG A 186 19.77 -8.33 8.10
CA ARG A 186 20.85 -8.49 7.12
C ARG A 186 20.63 -7.53 5.95
N ASN A 187 21.71 -7.08 5.32
CA ASN A 187 21.67 -6.18 4.17
C ASN A 187 20.76 -6.68 3.03
N SER A 188 20.76 -7.99 2.74
CA SER A 188 19.86 -8.56 1.73
C SER A 188 18.38 -8.48 2.10
N THR A 189 18.06 -8.57 3.39
CA THR A 189 16.69 -8.39 3.90
C THR A 189 16.27 -6.93 3.84
N ILE A 190 17.18 -6.02 4.18
CA ILE A 190 16.95 -4.57 4.06
C ILE A 190 16.69 -4.19 2.60
N ASP A 191 17.45 -4.73 1.65
CA ASP A 191 17.25 -4.46 0.23
C ASP A 191 15.85 -4.90 -0.24
N ASN A 192 15.42 -6.11 0.14
CA ASN A 192 14.06 -6.59 -0.14
C ASN A 192 12.98 -5.69 0.51
N GLN A 193 13.20 -5.21 1.74
CA GLN A 193 12.28 -4.27 2.40
C GLN A 193 12.17 -2.95 1.62
N LEU A 194 13.29 -2.44 1.10
CA LEU A 194 13.31 -1.25 0.26
C LEU A 194 12.62 -1.48 -1.09
N ASP A 195 12.75 -2.66 -1.69
CA ASP A 195 12.04 -3.01 -2.92
C ASP A 195 10.52 -3.02 -2.73
N PHE A 196 10.02 -3.62 -1.64
CA PHE A 196 8.60 -3.58 -1.33
C PHE A 196 8.10 -2.17 -1.06
N LEU A 197 8.86 -1.36 -0.31
CA LEU A 197 8.53 0.04 -0.07
C LEU A 197 8.52 0.85 -1.38
N ARG A 198 9.54 0.71 -2.23
CA ARG A 198 9.60 1.38 -3.54
C ARG A 198 8.42 0.99 -4.40
N TRP A 199 8.02 -0.28 -4.41
CA TRP A 199 6.86 -0.73 -5.17
C TRP A 199 5.57 -0.05 -4.70
N PHE A 200 5.35 -0.01 -3.38
CA PHE A 200 4.21 0.70 -2.81
C PHE A 200 4.22 2.20 -3.14
N LEU A 201 5.37 2.88 -2.98
CA LEU A 201 5.47 4.32 -3.25
C LEU A 201 5.27 4.63 -4.74
N ARG A 202 5.76 3.79 -5.66
CA ARG A 202 5.47 3.92 -7.10
C ARG A 202 3.97 3.80 -7.38
N TRP A 203 3.31 2.81 -6.79
CA TRP A 203 1.87 2.66 -6.90
C TRP A 203 1.12 3.88 -6.35
N ALA A 204 1.56 4.45 -5.23
CA ALA A 204 0.96 5.65 -4.67
C ALA A 204 1.08 6.86 -5.61
N VAL A 205 2.21 6.99 -6.31
CA VAL A 205 2.38 8.02 -7.35
C VAL A 205 1.48 7.74 -8.57
N GLU A 206 1.37 6.49 -9.03
CA GLU A 206 0.45 6.11 -10.11
C GLU A 206 -1.01 6.43 -9.79
N LYS A 207 -1.41 6.33 -8.52
CA LYS A 207 -2.75 6.66 -8.02
C LYS A 207 -2.96 8.14 -7.72
N GLY A 208 -1.93 8.97 -7.83
CA GLY A 208 -2.01 10.41 -7.55
C GLY A 208 -2.02 10.76 -6.05
N TYR A 209 -1.65 9.84 -5.16
CA TYR A 209 -1.54 10.11 -3.71
C TYR A 209 -0.27 10.91 -3.36
N SER A 210 0.71 10.93 -4.26
CA SER A 210 1.98 11.62 -4.09
C SER A 210 2.57 11.97 -5.46
N GLU A 211 3.31 13.07 -5.53
CA GLU A 211 4.19 13.37 -6.66
C GLU A 211 5.67 13.13 -6.33
N ASN A 212 5.98 12.84 -5.06
CA ASN A 212 7.35 12.60 -4.60
C ASN A 212 7.91 11.32 -5.23
N ARG A 213 9.02 11.43 -5.95
CA ARG A 213 9.77 10.33 -6.57
C ARG A 213 11.21 10.18 -6.07
N ALA A 214 11.57 10.83 -4.95
CA ALA A 214 12.94 10.79 -4.42
C ALA A 214 13.45 9.35 -4.15
N PHE A 215 12.54 8.42 -3.86
CA PHE A 215 12.86 7.00 -3.68
C PHE A 215 13.37 6.28 -4.94
N ASP A 216 13.11 6.78 -6.15
CA ASP A 216 13.54 6.12 -7.40
C ASP A 216 15.07 6.22 -7.60
N ALA A 217 15.65 7.35 -7.16
CA ALA A 217 17.09 7.58 -7.20
C ALA A 217 17.84 6.95 -6.00
N PHE A 218 17.11 6.65 -4.92
CA PHE A 218 17.71 6.09 -3.70
C PHE A 218 18.12 4.63 -3.87
N LYS A 219 19.43 4.42 -4.07
CA LYS A 219 20.06 3.10 -4.24
C LYS A 219 21.23 2.94 -3.27
N PRO A 220 20.96 2.62 -1.99
CA PRO A 220 22.02 2.49 -1.01
C PRO A 220 22.95 1.34 -1.38
N LYS A 221 24.26 1.56 -1.26
CA LYS A 221 25.28 0.51 -1.49
C LYS A 221 25.31 -0.46 -0.31
N LEU A 222 24.36 -1.37 -0.28
CA LEU A 222 24.28 -2.43 0.72
C LEU A 222 25.22 -3.57 0.32
N LYS A 223 26.35 -3.72 1.02
CA LYS A 223 27.27 -4.83 0.80
C LYS A 223 26.58 -6.14 1.20
N THR A 224 26.18 -6.94 0.24
CA THR A 224 25.69 -8.30 0.46
C THR A 224 26.81 -9.29 0.21
N THR A 225 27.17 -10.07 1.22
CA THR A 225 28.06 -11.21 1.01
C THR A 225 27.34 -12.23 0.13
N GLN A 226 28.00 -12.72 -0.92
CA GLN A 226 27.45 -13.86 -1.68
C GLN A 226 27.20 -15.01 -0.71
N LYS A 227 25.95 -15.49 -0.69
CA LYS A 227 25.59 -16.61 0.16
C LYS A 227 26.36 -17.82 -0.37
N LYS A 228 27.27 -18.39 0.43
CA LYS A 228 27.82 -19.72 0.14
C LYS A 228 26.62 -20.67 0.08
N VAL A 229 26.36 -21.22 -1.11
CA VAL A 229 25.34 -22.25 -1.26
C VAL A 229 25.87 -23.47 -0.54
N ILE A 230 25.27 -23.79 0.60
CA ILE A 230 25.56 -25.02 1.34
C ILE A 230 24.60 -26.06 0.80
N PHE A 231 25.15 -27.15 0.28
CA PHE A 231 24.45 -28.31 -0.23
C PHE A 231 25.11 -29.56 0.35
N LEU A 232 24.36 -30.65 0.41
CA LEU A 232 24.88 -31.92 0.89
C LEU A 232 25.73 -32.56 -0.19
N THR A 233 26.91 -33.08 0.18
CA THR A 233 27.65 -33.99 -0.70
C THR A 233 26.94 -35.35 -0.76
N TRP A 234 27.32 -36.19 -1.73
CA TRP A 234 26.77 -37.54 -1.84
C TRP A 234 27.06 -38.37 -0.58
N GLU A 235 28.25 -38.21 0.00
CA GLU A 235 28.66 -38.88 1.24
C GLU A 235 27.79 -38.43 2.42
N GLU A 236 27.54 -37.12 2.55
CA GLU A 236 26.68 -36.57 3.61
C GLU A 236 25.23 -37.03 3.46
N LEU A 237 24.71 -37.07 2.23
CA LEU A 237 23.37 -37.58 1.93
C LEU A 237 23.23 -39.06 2.31
N ASN A 238 24.24 -39.88 1.99
CA ASN A 238 24.24 -41.31 2.34
C ASN A 238 24.36 -41.53 3.85
N ARG A 239 25.17 -40.73 4.56
CA ARG A 239 25.20 -40.78 6.04
C ARG A 239 23.84 -40.51 6.63
N LEU A 240 23.08 -39.54 6.10
CA LEU A 240 21.72 -39.28 6.54
C LEU A 240 20.79 -40.45 6.23
N ARG A 241 20.90 -41.02 5.03
CA ARG A 241 20.11 -42.18 4.58
C ARG A 241 20.28 -43.40 5.50
N GLU A 242 21.52 -43.67 5.89
CA GLU A 242 21.89 -44.86 6.68
C GLU A 242 21.87 -44.62 8.19
N TYR A 243 21.55 -43.39 8.62
CA TYR A 243 21.54 -43.04 10.03
C TYR A 243 20.59 -43.94 10.83
N PRO A 244 21.07 -44.61 11.90
CA PRO A 244 20.25 -45.48 12.72
C PRO A 244 19.30 -44.63 13.57
N ILE A 245 18.00 -44.69 13.25
CA ILE A 245 16.96 -43.96 13.99
C ILE A 245 16.53 -44.83 15.17
N PRO A 246 16.57 -44.32 16.42
CA PRO A 246 16.13 -45.07 17.58
C PRO A 246 14.65 -45.46 17.47
N GLU A 247 14.31 -46.63 18.00
CA GLU A 247 12.94 -47.18 18.01
C GLU A 247 11.92 -46.18 18.58
N SER A 248 12.30 -45.46 19.65
CA SER A 248 11.49 -44.42 20.31
C SER A 248 11.19 -43.21 19.42
N LYS A 249 11.91 -43.04 18.30
CA LYS A 249 11.78 -41.91 17.36
C LYS A 249 11.49 -42.36 15.92
N LYS A 250 10.87 -43.52 15.73
CA LYS A 250 10.51 -44.06 14.40
C LYS A 250 9.81 -43.09 13.44
N TYR A 251 9.08 -42.10 13.97
CA TYR A 251 8.47 -41.05 13.14
C TYR A 251 9.50 -40.26 12.29
N LEU A 252 10.76 -40.17 12.74
CA LEU A 252 11.84 -39.51 12.01
C LEU A 252 12.25 -40.25 10.73
N GLU A 253 11.95 -41.55 10.60
CA GLU A 253 12.21 -42.28 9.35
C GLU A 253 11.41 -41.66 8.21
N ARG A 254 10.17 -41.24 8.47
CA ARG A 254 9.32 -40.57 7.48
C ARG A 254 9.87 -39.21 7.10
N VAL A 255 10.38 -38.44 8.07
CA VAL A 255 11.07 -37.16 7.80
C VAL A 255 12.22 -37.38 6.84
N ARG A 256 13.08 -38.37 7.15
CA ARG A 256 14.24 -38.71 6.35
C ARG A 256 13.85 -39.13 4.94
N ASP A 257 12.87 -40.02 4.81
CA ASP A 257 12.45 -40.54 3.51
C ASP A 257 11.84 -39.43 2.63
N VAL A 258 11.04 -38.52 3.20
CA VAL A 258 10.51 -37.35 2.49
C VAL A 258 11.63 -36.40 2.07
N PHE A 259 12.60 -36.14 2.95
CA PHE A 259 13.76 -35.32 2.62
C PHE A 259 14.59 -35.91 1.48
N LEU A 260 14.93 -37.20 1.56
CA LEU A 260 15.66 -37.92 0.52
C LEU A 260 14.89 -37.94 -0.80
N PHE A 261 13.57 -38.13 -0.75
CA PHE A 261 12.72 -38.07 -1.93
C PHE A 261 12.79 -36.69 -2.62
N CYS A 262 12.77 -35.59 -1.85
CA CYS A 262 13.00 -34.24 -2.39
C CYS A 262 14.38 -34.14 -3.05
N CYS A 263 15.43 -34.67 -2.43
CA CYS A 263 16.79 -34.67 -3.00
C CYS A 263 16.88 -35.46 -4.31
N PHE A 264 16.22 -36.61 -4.40
CA PHE A 264 16.29 -37.48 -5.58
C PHE A 264 15.39 -37.04 -6.74
N THR A 265 14.33 -36.28 -6.46
CA THR A 265 13.39 -35.79 -7.49
C THR A 265 13.62 -34.33 -7.85
N GLY A 266 14.35 -33.57 -7.03
CA GLY A 266 14.53 -32.12 -7.20
C GLY A 266 13.27 -31.31 -6.87
N LEU A 267 12.18 -31.96 -6.42
CA LEU A 267 10.95 -31.28 -6.04
C LEU A 267 11.13 -30.50 -4.74
N ARG A 268 10.47 -29.35 -4.66
CA ARG A 268 10.41 -28.60 -3.40
C ARG A 268 9.53 -29.37 -2.42
N TYR A 269 9.80 -29.21 -1.13
CA TYR A 269 8.99 -29.82 -0.08
C TYR A 269 7.49 -29.51 -0.24
N SER A 270 7.12 -28.27 -0.61
CA SER A 270 5.72 -27.90 -0.85
C SER A 270 5.08 -28.67 -1.99
N ASP A 271 5.84 -29.00 -3.03
CA ASP A 271 5.36 -29.76 -4.18
C ASP A 271 5.19 -31.23 -3.79
N VAL A 272 6.16 -31.82 -3.08
CA VAL A 272 6.05 -33.18 -2.52
C VAL A 272 4.89 -33.29 -1.51
N PHE A 273 4.70 -32.26 -0.69
CA PHE A 273 3.58 -32.17 0.25
C PHE A 273 2.22 -32.08 -0.46
N ASN A 274 2.15 -31.65 -1.72
CA ASN A 274 0.91 -31.58 -2.48
C ASN A 274 0.75 -32.67 -3.55
N LEU A 275 1.80 -33.46 -3.82
CA LEU A 275 1.85 -34.56 -4.77
C LEU A 275 0.77 -35.62 -4.54
N ARG A 276 -0.11 -35.88 -5.50
CA ARG A 276 -1.16 -36.89 -5.40
C ARG A 276 -0.74 -38.19 -6.06
N CYS A 277 -1.51 -39.25 -5.84
CA CYS A 277 -1.20 -40.53 -6.44
C CYS A 277 -1.51 -40.60 -7.92
N SER A 278 -2.49 -39.82 -8.36
CA SER A 278 -2.71 -39.53 -9.78
C SER A 278 -1.47 -38.99 -10.48
N ASP A 279 -0.59 -38.32 -9.73
CA ASP A 279 0.56 -37.59 -10.25
C ASP A 279 1.77 -38.53 -10.41
N VAL A 280 1.76 -39.69 -9.75
CA VAL A 280 2.83 -40.71 -9.85
C VAL A 280 2.43 -41.76 -10.88
N LYS A 281 3.09 -41.73 -12.04
CA LYS A 281 2.89 -42.67 -13.15
C LYS A 281 3.91 -43.81 -13.10
N SER A 282 3.75 -44.76 -14.02
CA SER A 282 4.70 -45.87 -14.19
C SER A 282 6.03 -45.37 -14.76
N GLY A 283 6.91 -44.88 -13.88
CA GLY A 283 8.27 -44.46 -14.23
C GLY A 283 8.55 -42.97 -14.10
N HIS A 284 7.53 -42.13 -13.89
CA HIS A 284 7.70 -40.67 -13.77
C HIS A 284 6.62 -40.04 -12.89
N ILE A 285 6.85 -38.77 -12.51
CA ILE A 285 5.93 -37.91 -11.78
C ILE A 285 5.51 -36.77 -12.69
N GLU A 286 4.20 -36.50 -12.76
CA GLU A 286 3.61 -35.33 -13.43
C GLU A 286 3.03 -34.40 -12.38
N VAL A 287 3.65 -33.24 -12.15
CA VAL A 287 3.20 -32.31 -11.10
C VAL A 287 3.19 -30.87 -11.59
N THR A 288 2.14 -30.14 -11.24
CA THR A 288 2.10 -28.69 -11.36
C THR A 288 2.67 -28.07 -10.10
N THR A 289 3.77 -27.34 -10.22
CA THR A 289 4.46 -26.73 -9.07
C THR A 289 3.60 -25.66 -8.40
N VAL A 290 3.60 -25.65 -7.06
CA VAL A 290 2.74 -24.75 -6.28
C VAL A 290 3.13 -23.29 -6.45
N LYS A 291 4.43 -23.01 -6.61
CA LYS A 291 4.96 -21.64 -6.59
C LYS A 291 4.88 -20.94 -7.94
N THR A 292 5.16 -21.66 -9.03
CA THR A 292 5.28 -21.08 -10.37
C THR A 292 4.20 -21.55 -11.33
N ALA A 293 3.35 -22.50 -10.91
CA ALA A 293 2.33 -23.13 -11.74
C ALA A 293 2.89 -23.82 -13.01
N ASP A 294 4.19 -24.13 -13.01
CA ASP A 294 4.83 -24.86 -14.10
C ASP A 294 4.45 -26.34 -14.02
N SER A 295 4.08 -26.94 -15.15
CA SER A 295 3.86 -28.38 -15.26
C SER A 295 5.18 -29.09 -15.55
N LEU A 296 5.59 -29.98 -14.65
CA LEU A 296 6.85 -30.70 -14.72
C LEU A 296 6.61 -32.21 -14.84
N THR A 297 7.43 -32.86 -15.67
CA THR A 297 7.54 -34.32 -15.77
C THR A 297 8.92 -34.74 -15.25
N ILE A 298 8.96 -35.57 -14.22
CA ILE A 298 10.20 -35.97 -13.53
C ILE A 298 10.32 -37.49 -13.57
N GLU A 299 11.36 -38.00 -14.21
CA GLU A 299 11.63 -39.44 -14.24
C GLU A 299 12.03 -39.97 -12.85
N LEU A 300 11.47 -41.12 -12.47
CA LEU A 300 11.74 -41.78 -11.21
C LEU A 300 13.03 -42.62 -11.32
N ASN A 301 14.08 -42.19 -10.63
CA ASN A 301 15.28 -43.00 -10.43
C ASN A 301 15.06 -44.13 -9.41
N ASN A 302 15.98 -45.08 -9.35
CA ASN A 302 15.89 -46.25 -8.46
C ASN A 302 15.70 -45.85 -6.98
N HIS A 303 16.36 -44.79 -6.50
CA HIS A 303 16.22 -44.34 -5.12
C HIS A 303 14.83 -43.81 -4.81
N SER A 304 14.28 -42.97 -5.68
CA SER A 304 12.92 -42.44 -5.54
C SER A 304 11.85 -43.53 -5.64
N LYS A 305 12.05 -44.54 -6.51
CA LYS A 305 11.19 -45.73 -6.61
C LYS A 305 11.22 -46.54 -5.32
N THR A 306 12.39 -46.88 -4.80
CA THR A 306 12.52 -47.63 -3.54
C THR A 306 11.80 -46.94 -2.38
N ILE A 307 11.88 -45.61 -2.30
CA ILE A 307 11.14 -44.86 -1.27
C ILE A 307 9.63 -44.99 -1.51
N LEU A 308 9.14 -44.79 -2.72
CA LEU A 308 7.70 -44.94 -3.02
C LEU A 308 7.20 -46.36 -2.69
N ASP A 309 7.98 -47.38 -3.06
CA ASP A 309 7.65 -48.79 -2.87
C ASP A 309 7.64 -49.16 -1.37
N LYS A 310 8.57 -48.64 -0.56
CA LYS A 310 8.57 -48.80 0.91
C LYS A 310 7.23 -48.44 1.55
N TYR A 311 6.57 -47.41 1.02
CA TYR A 311 5.28 -46.98 1.55
C TYR A 311 4.08 -47.65 0.86
N LYS A 312 4.25 -48.31 -0.30
CA LYS A 312 3.21 -49.15 -0.93
C LYS A 312 2.92 -50.40 -0.12
N GLU A 313 3.94 -51.08 0.40
CA GLU A 313 3.80 -52.40 1.04
C GLU A 313 3.27 -52.36 2.47
N ALA A 314 3.36 -51.23 3.17
CA ALA A 314 2.87 -51.06 4.53
C ALA A 314 1.33 -50.93 4.64
N ASP A 315 0.58 -51.36 3.61
CA ASP A 315 -0.87 -51.42 3.54
C ASP A 315 -1.29 -52.55 2.58
N SER A 316 -1.96 -53.58 3.10
CA SER A 316 -2.63 -54.63 2.30
C SER A 316 -3.91 -54.12 1.59
N SER A 317 -4.14 -52.81 1.61
CA SER A 317 -5.16 -52.13 0.82
C SER A 317 -4.46 -51.19 -0.16
N SER A 318 -4.53 -51.54 -1.44
CA SER A 318 -3.87 -50.90 -2.59
C SER A 318 -4.35 -49.46 -2.88
N ASN A 319 -4.38 -48.59 -1.87
CA ASN A 319 -4.76 -47.20 -2.06
C ASN A 319 -3.54 -46.29 -1.92
N CYS A 320 -3.03 -45.90 -3.07
CA CYS A 320 -1.87 -45.04 -3.23
C CYS A 320 -2.06 -43.73 -2.42
N ASP A 321 -3.29 -43.20 -2.28
CA ASP A 321 -3.57 -41.96 -1.53
C ASP A 321 -3.01 -42.00 -0.09
N LYS A 322 -3.01 -43.18 0.55
CA LYS A 322 -2.47 -43.38 1.89
C LYS A 322 -0.95 -43.24 1.97
N ILE A 323 -0.22 -43.52 0.89
CA ILE A 323 1.26 -43.44 0.82
C ILE A 323 1.72 -42.01 1.01
N ILE A 324 1.14 -41.12 0.21
CA ILE A 324 1.50 -39.71 0.25
C ILE A 324 0.87 -39.05 1.48
N ILE A 325 -0.34 -39.44 1.91
CA ILE A 325 -0.91 -39.00 3.20
C ILE A 325 -0.04 -39.44 4.40
N LYS A 326 0.56 -40.64 4.38
CA LYS A 326 1.48 -41.11 5.44
C LYS A 326 2.83 -40.36 5.41
N MET A 327 3.34 -40.01 4.23
CA MET A 327 4.47 -39.08 4.09
C MET A 327 4.16 -37.68 4.64
N ARG A 328 2.90 -37.24 4.55
CA ARG A 328 2.43 -35.89 4.94
C ARG A 328 1.95 -35.74 6.38
N LYS A 329 1.79 -36.82 7.17
CA LYS A 329 1.26 -36.71 8.54
C LYS A 329 2.09 -35.67 9.32
N ARG A 330 1.43 -34.57 9.72
CA ARG A 330 2.05 -33.49 10.50
C ARG A 330 2.79 -34.07 11.70
N PHE A 331 4.02 -33.60 11.90
CA PHE A 331 4.77 -33.76 13.14
C PHE A 331 4.10 -32.97 14.26
#